data_AF-A0AAD7MRG9-F1
#
_entry.id   AF-A0AAD7MRG9-F1
#
_cell.length_a   1.000
_cell.length_b   1.000
_cell.length_c   1.000
_cell.angle_alpha   90.00
_cell.angle_beta   90.00
_cell.angle_gamma   90.00
#
_symmetry.space_group_name_H-M   'P 1'
#
loop_
_entity.id
_entity.type
_entity.pdbx_description
1 polymer ?
#
loop_
_entity_poly.entity_id
_entity_poly.type
_entity_poly.pdbx_seq_one_letter_code
_entity_poly.pdbx_strand_id
1 'polypeptide(L)'
;MMRIGRQLLKESKNEMAEDGNFVKGHSRDLLSLLVRANTTKDIPASQRLSDEDVLACKLKVPTFLVAGHKSTSTGTTWALFALTQNVAAQTRLREELLTVLMDNPTMDHLNALPYLECVVHETMRLHTPVPTTSRVATQDNVVPLAAPFTDVNGTLHETIK
;
A
#
# COMPACT_ATOMS: atom_id res chain seq x y z
N MET A 1 -15.00 12.83 -16.83
CA MET A 1 -14.77 12.41 -15.44
C MET A 1 -14.99 13.51 -14.38
N MET A 2 -14.74 14.79 -14.67
CA MET A 2 -14.87 15.88 -13.68
C MET A 2 -16.28 16.08 -13.08
N ARG A 3 -17.35 15.81 -13.85
CA ARG A 3 -18.75 15.97 -13.41
C ARG A 3 -19.12 15.05 -12.24
N ILE A 4 -18.80 13.77 -12.37
CA ILE A 4 -19.06 12.74 -11.35
C ILE A 4 -18.19 13.02 -10.11
N GLY A 5 -16.94 13.45 -10.32
CA GLY A 5 -16.02 13.81 -9.23
C GLY A 5 -16.56 14.93 -8.31
N ARG A 6 -17.13 16.00 -8.91
CA ARG A 6 -17.76 17.09 -8.16
C ARG A 6 -19.04 16.66 -7.44
N GLN A 7 -19.85 15.82 -8.08
CA GLN A 7 -21.09 15.32 -7.49
C GLN A 7 -20.82 14.50 -6.23
N LEU A 8 -19.91 13.53 -6.31
CA LEU A 8 -19.49 12.71 -5.18
C LEU A 8 -18.79 13.51 -4.06
N LEU A 9 -18.07 14.59 -4.41
CA LEU A 9 -17.46 15.48 -3.40
C LEU A 9 -18.56 16.23 -2.62
N LYS A 10 -19.59 16.71 -3.33
CA LYS A 10 -20.72 17.40 -2.73
C LYS A 10 -21.53 16.46 -1.84
N GLU A 11 -21.77 15.23 -2.30
CA GLU A 11 -22.44 14.18 -1.51
C GLU A 11 -21.65 13.86 -0.23
N SER A 12 -20.35 13.57 -0.33
CA SER A 12 -19.51 13.29 0.84
C SER A 12 -19.40 14.47 1.83
N LYS A 13 -19.34 15.71 1.34
CA LYS A 13 -19.35 16.91 2.20
C LYS A 13 -20.70 17.13 2.89
N ASN A 14 -21.80 16.86 2.20
CA ASN A 14 -23.15 16.99 2.75
C ASN A 14 -23.40 15.93 3.83
N GLU A 15 -22.98 14.69 3.59
CA GLU A 15 -23.05 13.60 4.60
C GLU A 15 -22.26 13.95 5.86
N MET A 16 -21.09 14.60 5.72
CA MET A 16 -20.29 15.06 6.87
C MET A 16 -20.89 16.27 7.61
N ALA A 17 -21.80 17.03 6.98
CA ALA A 17 -22.46 18.18 7.59
C ALA A 17 -23.72 17.79 8.38
N GLU A 18 -24.42 16.73 7.95
CA GLU A 18 -25.67 16.29 8.60
C GLU A 18 -25.44 15.25 9.69
N ASP A 19 -24.50 14.33 9.51
CA ASP A 19 -24.22 13.27 10.49
C ASP A 19 -22.93 13.57 11.25
N GLY A 20 -23.06 14.20 12.42
CA GLY A 20 -22.01 14.22 13.45
C GLY A 20 -21.66 12.82 14.00
N ASN A 21 -22.26 11.75 13.47
CA ASN A 21 -22.03 10.37 13.89
C ASN A 21 -22.08 9.40 12.70
N PHE A 22 -21.01 8.62 12.50
CA PHE A 22 -20.79 7.79 11.31
C PHE A 22 -21.67 6.53 11.28
N VAL A 23 -22.48 6.36 10.21
CA VAL A 23 -23.14 5.09 9.87
C VAL A 23 -22.09 4.05 9.49
N LYS A 24 -21.99 2.95 10.26
CA LYS A 24 -21.15 1.78 9.97
C LYS A 24 -21.54 1.17 8.61
N GLY A 25 -20.76 1.42 7.57
CA GLY A 25 -20.85 0.69 6.29
C GLY A 25 -20.52 1.47 5.02
N HIS A 26 -20.77 2.78 4.99
CA HIS A 26 -20.50 3.62 3.80
C HIS A 26 -19.48 4.74 4.01
N SER A 27 -19.01 4.91 5.24
CA SER A 27 -18.32 6.14 5.68
C SER A 27 -16.85 5.93 6.07
N ARG A 28 -16.23 4.86 5.56
CA ARG A 28 -14.80 4.51 5.74
C ARG A 28 -14.09 4.23 4.41
N ASP A 29 -14.53 4.84 3.33
CA ASP A 29 -13.82 4.76 2.06
C ASP A 29 -12.61 5.73 2.05
N LEU A 30 -11.66 5.49 1.13
CA LEU A 30 -10.45 6.29 1.03
C LEU A 30 -10.74 7.78 0.78
N LEU A 31 -11.82 8.09 0.05
CA LEU A 31 -12.20 9.46 -0.27
C LEU A 31 -12.78 10.19 0.94
N SER A 32 -13.71 9.57 1.67
CA SER A 32 -14.26 10.13 2.90
C SER A 32 -13.17 10.35 3.96
N LEU A 33 -12.19 9.45 4.06
CA LEU A 33 -11.01 9.65 4.90
C LEU A 33 -10.12 10.82 4.46
N LEU A 34 -9.88 11.00 3.16
CA LEU A 34 -9.10 12.12 2.63
C LEU A 34 -9.80 13.47 2.86
N VAL A 35 -11.12 13.53 2.65
CA VAL A 35 -11.92 14.74 2.90
C VAL A 35 -11.92 15.08 4.40
N ARG A 36 -12.05 14.07 5.27
CA ARG A 36 -11.96 14.25 6.72
C ARG A 36 -10.60 14.77 7.15
N ALA A 37 -9.51 14.17 6.66
CA ALA A 37 -8.16 14.60 7.00
C ALA A 37 -7.97 16.09 6.63
N ASN A 38 -8.43 16.51 5.44
CA ASN A 38 -8.33 17.90 5.00
C ASN A 38 -9.22 18.88 5.81
N THR A 39 -10.33 18.42 6.37
CA THR A 39 -11.29 19.25 7.13
C THR A 39 -10.96 19.32 8.63
N THR A 40 -9.97 18.55 9.10
CA THR A 40 -9.60 18.50 10.52
C THR A 40 -8.96 19.83 10.96
N LYS A 41 -9.28 20.27 12.18
CA LYS A 41 -8.86 21.58 12.72
C LYS A 41 -7.36 21.70 12.94
N ASP A 42 -6.65 20.57 12.99
CA ASP A 42 -5.21 20.50 13.26
C ASP A 42 -4.33 20.90 12.07
N ILE A 43 -4.91 21.08 10.88
CA ILE A 43 -4.17 21.51 9.68
C ILE A 43 -4.32 23.04 9.50
N PRO A 44 -3.19 23.79 9.46
CA PRO A 44 -3.20 25.22 9.15
C PRO A 44 -3.92 25.48 7.83
N ALA A 45 -4.66 26.59 7.73
CA ALA A 45 -5.41 26.91 6.51
C ALA A 45 -4.54 26.95 5.23
N SER A 46 -3.25 27.26 5.37
CA SER A 46 -2.25 27.25 4.29
C SER A 46 -1.86 25.86 3.78
N GLN A 47 -2.14 24.80 4.56
CA GLN A 47 -1.85 23.41 4.21
C GLN A 47 -3.12 22.60 3.88
N ARG A 48 -4.29 23.24 3.96
CA ARG A 48 -5.55 22.63 3.52
C ARG A 48 -5.57 22.58 2.00
N LEU A 49 -5.94 21.43 1.46
CA LEU A 49 -6.11 21.25 0.03
C LEU A 49 -7.37 22.03 -0.39
N SER A 50 -7.27 22.83 -1.45
CA SER A 50 -8.45 23.47 -2.06
C SER A 50 -9.40 22.41 -2.62
N ASP A 51 -10.65 22.77 -2.90
CA ASP A 51 -11.59 21.83 -3.53
C ASP A 51 -11.08 21.33 -4.89
N GLU A 52 -10.31 22.15 -5.62
CA GLU A 52 -9.62 21.72 -6.84
C GLU A 52 -8.46 20.78 -6.56
N ASP A 53 -7.69 20.99 -5.49
CA ASP A 53 -6.62 20.07 -5.07
C ASP A 53 -7.16 18.76 -4.50
N VAL A 54 -8.35 18.75 -3.87
CA VAL A 54 -9.05 17.53 -3.44
C VAL A 54 -9.58 16.78 -4.66
N LEU A 55 -10.10 17.49 -5.66
CA LEU A 55 -10.48 16.90 -6.95
C LEU A 55 -9.24 16.43 -7.75
N ALA A 56 -8.10 17.09 -7.63
CA ALA A 56 -6.82 16.62 -8.18
C ALA A 56 -6.24 15.46 -7.35
N CYS A 57 -6.48 15.40 -6.04
CA CYS A 57 -6.24 14.23 -5.20
C CYS A 57 -7.16 13.06 -5.57
N LYS A 58 -8.38 13.31 -6.08
CA LYS A 58 -9.17 12.27 -6.76
C LYS A 58 -8.53 11.78 -8.06
N LEU A 59 -7.52 12.44 -8.63
CA LEU A 59 -6.67 11.86 -9.68
C LEU A 59 -5.60 10.93 -9.08
N LYS A 60 -5.15 11.20 -7.84
CA LYS A 60 -4.24 10.33 -7.09
C LYS A 60 -4.92 9.08 -6.53
N VAL A 61 -6.23 9.10 -6.25
CA VAL A 61 -6.99 7.89 -5.86
C VAL A 61 -6.91 6.80 -6.95
N PRO A 62 -7.15 7.07 -8.25
CA PRO A 62 -6.80 6.19 -9.35
C PRO A 62 -5.34 5.78 -9.34
N THR A 63 -4.39 6.66 -9.00
CA THR A 63 -2.97 6.28 -8.89
C THR A 63 -2.76 5.23 -7.79
N PHE A 64 -3.33 5.40 -6.59
CA PHE A 64 -3.27 4.41 -5.50
C PHE A 64 -3.95 3.11 -5.89
N LEU A 65 -5.13 3.18 -6.52
CA LEU A 65 -5.87 2.01 -6.99
C LEU A 65 -5.10 1.28 -8.08
N VAL A 66 -4.50 1.97 -9.04
CA VAL A 66 -3.72 1.36 -10.13
C VAL A 66 -2.43 0.77 -9.60
N ALA A 67 -1.72 1.49 -8.72
CA ALA A 67 -0.50 1.01 -8.08
C ALA A 67 -0.75 -0.25 -7.24
N GLY A 68 -1.80 -0.24 -6.41
CA GLY A 68 -2.22 -1.38 -5.61
C GLY A 68 -2.77 -2.53 -6.46
N HIS A 69 -3.61 -2.24 -7.45
CA HIS A 69 -4.25 -3.28 -8.26
C HIS A 69 -3.24 -4.08 -9.07
N LYS A 70 -2.32 -3.41 -9.77
CA LYS A 70 -1.31 -4.12 -10.58
C LYS A 70 -0.39 -4.94 -9.69
N SER A 71 0.14 -4.36 -8.61
CA SER A 71 1.05 -5.06 -7.70
C SER A 71 0.39 -6.26 -7.02
N THR A 72 -0.83 -6.10 -6.50
CA THR A 72 -1.59 -7.19 -5.86
C THR A 72 -2.01 -8.26 -6.87
N SER A 73 -2.54 -7.89 -8.04
CA SER A 73 -2.95 -8.86 -9.07
C SER A 73 -1.76 -9.71 -9.55
N THR A 74 -0.62 -9.07 -9.80
CA THR A 74 0.61 -9.77 -10.16
C THR A 74 1.10 -10.65 -9.02
N GLY A 75 1.13 -10.16 -7.78
CA GLY A 75 1.52 -10.95 -6.60
C GLY A 75 0.66 -12.20 -6.40
N THR A 76 -0.67 -12.06 -6.47
CA THR A 76 -1.61 -13.17 -6.35
C THR A 76 -1.45 -14.17 -7.50
N THR A 77 -1.23 -13.70 -8.72
CA THR A 77 -1.01 -14.58 -9.88
C THR A 77 0.24 -15.45 -9.67
N TRP A 78 1.34 -14.84 -9.21
CA TRP A 78 2.56 -15.57 -8.90
C TRP A 78 2.41 -16.51 -7.69
N ALA A 79 1.65 -16.13 -6.67
CA ALA A 79 1.36 -16.98 -5.53
C ALA A 79 0.64 -18.27 -5.98
N LEU A 80 -0.41 -18.12 -6.80
CA LEU A 80 -1.14 -19.24 -7.36
C LEU A 80 -0.23 -20.11 -8.24
N PHE A 81 0.59 -19.50 -9.09
CA PHE A 81 1.54 -20.22 -9.92
C PHE A 81 2.57 -21.01 -9.07
N ALA A 82 3.15 -20.41 -8.04
CA ALA A 82 4.10 -21.10 -7.16
C ALA A 82 3.45 -22.30 -6.44
N LEU A 83 2.18 -22.16 -6.04
CA LEU A 83 1.42 -23.25 -5.42
C LEU A 83 1.10 -24.40 -6.40
N THR A 84 0.88 -24.12 -7.69
CA THR A 84 0.66 -25.20 -8.67
C THR A 84 1.94 -26.01 -8.94
N GLN A 85 3.12 -25.40 -8.77
CA GLN A 85 4.41 -26.09 -8.90
C GLN A 85 4.76 -26.92 -7.65
N ASN A 86 4.14 -26.65 -6.49
CA ASN A 86 4.42 -27.34 -5.24
C ASN A 86 3.14 -27.80 -4.54
N VAL A 87 2.68 -28.99 -4.92
CA VAL A 87 1.47 -29.62 -4.36
C VAL A 87 1.58 -29.85 -2.85
N ALA A 88 2.76 -30.15 -2.32
CA ALA A 88 2.95 -30.35 -0.88
C ALA A 88 2.71 -29.05 -0.09
N ALA A 89 3.22 -27.91 -0.60
CA ALA A 89 2.95 -26.60 -0.02
C ALA A 89 1.47 -26.21 -0.13
N GLN A 90 0.83 -26.51 -1.26
CA GLN A 90 -0.61 -26.28 -1.45
C GLN A 90 -1.45 -27.07 -0.45
N THR A 91 -1.17 -28.35 -0.25
CA THR A 91 -1.90 -29.19 0.72
C THR A 91 -1.73 -28.65 2.13
N ARG A 92 -0.49 -28.34 2.54
CA ARG A 92 -0.21 -27.76 3.87
C ARG A 92 -0.93 -26.43 4.10
N LEU A 93 -0.96 -25.55 3.09
CA LEU A 93 -1.71 -24.30 3.17
C LEU A 93 -3.22 -24.54 3.30
N ARG A 94 -3.74 -25.52 2.56
CA ARG A 94 -5.16 -25.87 2.62
C ARG A 94 -5.54 -26.43 4.00
N GLU A 95 -4.69 -27.27 4.59
CA GLU A 95 -4.87 -27.80 5.94
C GLU A 95 -4.93 -26.67 6.98
N GLU A 96 -4.02 -25.69 6.90
CA GLU A 96 -4.05 -24.52 7.79
C GLU A 96 -5.34 -23.70 7.59
N LEU A 97 -5.74 -23.43 6.34
CA LEU A 97 -6.96 -22.66 6.05
C LEU A 97 -8.24 -23.36 6.52
N LEU A 98 -8.29 -24.70 6.47
CA LEU A 98 -9.44 -25.49 6.94
C LEU A 98 -9.63 -25.42 8.46
N THR A 99 -8.61 -25.01 9.22
CA THR A 99 -8.76 -24.78 10.67
C THR A 99 -9.65 -23.58 10.99
N VAL A 100 -9.78 -22.64 10.04
CA VAL A 100 -10.67 -21.48 10.16
C VAL A 100 -12.04 -21.83 9.60
N LEU A 101 -12.87 -22.47 10.42
CA LEU A 101 -14.23 -22.95 10.07
C LEU A 101 -15.27 -21.82 9.98
N MET A 102 -14.96 -20.72 9.29
CA MET A 102 -15.88 -19.60 9.10
C MET A 102 -15.93 -19.18 7.64
N ASP A 103 -17.15 -19.02 7.11
CA ASP A 103 -17.39 -18.56 5.73
C ASP A 103 -16.90 -17.12 5.50
N ASN A 104 -16.71 -16.33 6.58
CA ASN A 104 -16.28 -14.94 6.49
C ASN A 104 -15.25 -14.60 7.58
N PRO A 105 -13.97 -14.99 7.40
CA PRO A 105 -12.93 -14.73 8.38
C PRO A 105 -12.68 -13.21 8.54
N THR A 106 -12.41 -12.78 9.78
CA THR A 106 -11.96 -11.41 10.06
C THR A 106 -10.47 -11.28 9.72
N MET A 107 -9.97 -10.04 9.60
CA MET A 107 -8.54 -9.80 9.37
C MET A 107 -7.66 -10.39 10.48
N ASP A 108 -8.13 -10.37 11.73
CA ASP A 108 -7.41 -10.96 12.87
C ASP A 108 -7.27 -12.48 12.72
N HIS A 109 -8.30 -13.16 12.20
CA HIS A 109 -8.23 -14.60 11.92
C HIS A 109 -7.26 -14.91 10.78
N LEU A 110 -7.20 -14.06 9.74
CA LEU A 110 -6.25 -14.24 8.63
C LEU A 110 -4.81 -13.99 9.07
N ASN A 111 -4.58 -12.98 9.91
CA ASN A 111 -3.25 -12.67 10.46
C ASN A 111 -2.76 -13.73 11.46
N ALA A 112 -3.65 -14.57 12.00
CA ALA A 112 -3.29 -15.67 12.88
C ALA A 112 -2.78 -16.92 12.14
N LEU A 113 -2.71 -16.90 10.80
CA LEU A 113 -2.29 -18.02 9.96
C LEU A 113 -0.81 -17.89 9.55
N PRO A 114 0.12 -18.52 10.30
CA PRO A 114 1.56 -18.32 10.07
C PRO A 114 2.03 -18.88 8.73
N TYR A 115 1.47 -19.99 8.25
CA TYR A 115 1.92 -20.58 6.99
C TYR A 115 1.41 -19.80 5.78
N LEU A 116 0.20 -19.23 5.84
CA LEU A 116 -0.29 -18.27 4.84
C LEU A 116 0.67 -17.08 4.70
N GLU A 117 1.11 -16.50 5.82
CA GLU A 117 2.09 -15.41 5.81
C GLU A 117 3.42 -15.84 5.18
N CYS A 118 3.91 -17.04 5.53
CA CYS A 118 5.12 -17.61 4.92
C CYS A 118 4.98 -17.75 3.39
N VAL A 119 3.82 -18.22 2.90
CA VAL A 119 3.56 -18.37 1.46
C VAL A 119 3.57 -17.02 0.75
N VAL A 120 2.94 -16.00 1.34
CA VAL A 120 2.94 -14.64 0.78
C VAL A 120 4.36 -14.08 0.72
N HIS A 121 5.13 -14.19 1.81
CA HIS A 121 6.51 -13.72 1.88
C HIS A 121 7.42 -14.44 0.89
N GLU A 122 7.31 -15.77 0.78
CA GLU A 122 8.13 -16.55 -0.15
C GLU A 122 7.77 -16.23 -1.61
N THR A 123 6.49 -16.01 -1.91
CA THR A 123 6.06 -15.53 -3.23
C THR A 123 6.67 -14.18 -3.54
N MET A 124 6.65 -13.22 -2.59
CA MET A 124 7.23 -11.90 -2.81
C MET A 124 8.76 -11.93 -2.93
N ARG A 125 9.43 -12.88 -2.26
CA ARG A 125 10.87 -13.12 -2.35
C ARG A 125 11.28 -13.65 -3.73
N LEU A 126 10.51 -14.56 -4.30
CA LEU A 126 10.78 -15.17 -5.61
C LEU A 126 10.27 -14.34 -6.80
N HIS A 127 9.10 -13.73 -6.62
CA HIS A 127 8.34 -13.05 -7.67
C HIS A 127 7.89 -11.66 -7.21
N THR A 128 8.85 -10.76 -7.00
CA THR A 128 8.57 -9.40 -6.55
C THR A 128 7.83 -8.59 -7.62
N PRO A 129 6.62 -8.06 -7.36
CA PRO A 129 5.88 -7.26 -8.34
C PRO A 129 6.57 -5.95 -8.73
N VAL A 130 7.41 -5.40 -7.84
CA VAL A 130 8.20 -4.17 -8.06
C VAL A 130 9.68 -4.47 -7.77
N PRO A 131 10.48 -4.88 -8.77
CA PRO A 131 11.84 -5.37 -8.54
C PRO A 131 12.88 -4.25 -8.32
N THR A 132 12.57 -3.01 -8.70
CA THR A 132 13.50 -1.88 -8.59
C THR A 132 12.80 -0.63 -8.13
N THR A 133 13.51 0.20 -7.36
CA THR A 133 13.11 1.57 -7.07
C THR A 133 14.28 2.49 -7.38
N SER A 134 14.03 3.57 -8.11
CA SER A 134 15.05 4.54 -8.46
C SER A 134 14.94 5.80 -7.60
N ARG A 135 16.05 6.50 -7.44
CA ARG A 135 16.12 7.85 -6.85
C ARG A 135 17.01 8.71 -7.74
N VAL A 136 16.76 10.01 -7.73
CA VAL A 136 17.59 11.00 -8.42
C VAL A 136 18.17 11.91 -7.35
N ALA A 137 19.50 12.02 -7.30
CA ALA A 137 20.18 12.92 -6.38
C ALA A 137 19.88 14.38 -6.78
N THR A 138 19.33 15.16 -5.85
CA THR A 138 19.05 16.59 -6.07
C THR A 138 20.24 17.47 -5.72
N GLN A 139 21.21 16.93 -4.98
CA GLN A 139 22.46 17.56 -4.55
C GLN A 139 23.52 16.47 -4.40
N ASP A 140 24.80 16.87 -4.46
CA ASP A 140 25.92 15.97 -4.20
C ASP A 140 25.80 15.38 -2.79
N ASN A 141 25.91 14.07 -2.68
CA ASN A 141 25.82 13.37 -1.42
C ASN A 141 26.83 12.24 -1.35
N VAL A 142 27.34 12.00 -0.16
CA VAL A 142 28.35 10.99 0.12
C VAL A 142 27.65 9.70 0.55
N VAL A 143 27.97 8.58 -0.10
CA VAL A 143 27.42 7.27 0.25
C VAL A 143 28.32 6.64 1.33
N PRO A 144 27.82 6.46 2.56
CA PRO A 144 28.58 5.79 3.61
C PRO A 144 28.70 4.30 3.29
N LEU A 145 29.89 3.73 3.51
CA LEU A 145 30.11 2.30 3.36
C LEU A 145 29.81 1.56 4.66
N ALA A 146 29.24 0.36 4.55
CA ALA A 146 29.03 -0.51 5.71
C ALA A 146 30.36 -1.04 6.30
N ALA A 147 31.38 -1.19 5.46
CA ALA A 147 32.73 -1.55 5.85
C ALA A 147 33.73 -0.81 4.96
N PRO A 148 34.86 -0.34 5.49
CA PRO A 148 35.86 0.35 4.69
C PRO A 148 36.53 -0.59 3.69
N PHE A 149 36.85 -0.09 2.50
CA PHE A 149 37.64 -0.82 1.51
C PHE A 149 38.97 -0.13 1.24
N THR A 150 40.00 -0.92 0.92
CA THR A 150 41.31 -0.39 0.52
C THR A 150 41.41 -0.38 -1.00
N ASP A 151 41.78 0.75 -1.59
CA ASP A 151 42.00 0.85 -3.03
C ASP A 151 43.33 0.19 -3.48
N VAL A 152 43.57 0.19 -4.79
CA VAL A 152 44.83 -0.34 -5.38
C VAL A 152 46.07 0.46 -4.97
N ASN A 153 45.90 1.66 -4.42
CA ASN A 153 46.97 2.53 -3.93
C ASN A 153 47.21 2.38 -2.42
N GLY A 154 46.50 1.48 -1.74
CA GLY A 154 46.62 1.26 -0.30
C GLY A 154 45.87 2.29 0.56
N THR A 155 45.01 3.12 -0.03
CA THR A 155 44.23 4.12 0.71
C THR A 155 42.93 3.51 1.22
N LEU A 156 42.64 3.72 2.50
CA LEU A 156 41.40 3.27 3.15
C LEU A 156 40.27 4.27 2.85
N HIS A 157 39.16 3.77 2.28
CA HIS A 157 37.98 4.56 1.99
C HIS A 157 36.81 4.09 2.84
N GLU A 158 36.22 5.02 3.61
CA GLU A 158 35.00 4.80 4.41
C GLU A 158 33.73 5.29 3.68
N THR A 159 33.90 6.02 2.58
CA THR A 159 32.81 6.65 1.84
C THR A 159 33.05 6.66 0.34
N ILE A 160 31.98 6.57 -0.46
CA ILE A 160 32.00 6.84 -1.90
C ILE A 160 31.45 8.25 -2.12
N LYS A 161 32.24 9.10 -2.77
CA LYS A 161 31.82 10.44 -3.21
C LYS A 161 31.23 10.38 -4.61
#